data_AF-A0A923YEI6-F1
#
_entry.id   AF-A0A923YEI6-F1
#
_cell.length_a   1.000
_cell.length_b   1.000
_cell.length_c   1.000
_cell.angle_alpha   90.00
_cell.angle_beta   90.00
_cell.angle_gamma   90.00
#
_symmetry.space_group_name_H-M   'P 1'
#
loop_
_entity.id
_entity.type
_entity.pdbx_description
1 polymer ?
#
loop_
_entity_poly.entity_id
_entity_poly.type
_entity_poly.pdbx_seq_one_letter_code
_entity_poly.pdbx_strand_id
1 'polypeptide(L)'
;MASRAQILFPGYIYTRFTAEVYSAEHGYKIPDFALIEQGYRRWYIGEVERAQHPLHSHVLPQVHTFREGEYGPSHVKSVLKYTPSLDEERLKLLFANTPPTVIVVVNRPNQVWAEAMHSSNALLSIFEIFRLGDSAEFVFRINGDNVNTFDTQLSYCVVDESFKQAIRVLTPAAVPFSDGSKIPVVYNGIESEWVFRIFGLKGWLIPVNKSDFPPEKNFSLNLGQEQRLHLISTPNAAQRRN
;
A
#
# COMPACT_ATOMS: atom_id res chain seq x y z
N MET A 1 9.27 -3.06 -18.88
CA MET A 1 8.98 -2.89 -17.45
C MET A 1 8.40 -4.17 -16.84
N ALA A 2 7.22 -4.64 -17.26
CA ALA A 2 6.53 -5.81 -16.66
C ALA A 2 7.41 -7.05 -16.44
N SER A 3 8.19 -7.47 -17.45
CA SER A 3 9.06 -8.66 -17.37
C SER A 3 10.23 -8.55 -16.37
N ARG A 4 10.50 -7.34 -15.84
CA ARG A 4 11.58 -7.06 -14.89
C ARG A 4 11.06 -6.42 -13.61
N ALA A 5 9.75 -6.39 -13.39
CA ALA A 5 9.15 -5.61 -12.30
C ALA A 5 9.65 -6.02 -10.90
N GLN A 6 9.98 -7.30 -10.68
CA GLN A 6 10.55 -7.76 -9.40
C GLN A 6 11.93 -7.17 -9.11
N ILE A 7 12.71 -6.82 -10.14
CA ILE A 7 14.01 -6.16 -9.99
C ILE A 7 13.80 -4.67 -9.70
N LEU A 8 12.79 -4.06 -10.34
CA LEU A 8 12.49 -2.62 -10.19
C LEU A 8 11.83 -2.32 -8.85
N PHE A 9 11.00 -3.23 -8.36
CA PHE A 9 10.19 -3.07 -7.16
C PHE A 9 10.32 -4.32 -6.27
N PRO A 10 11.50 -4.53 -5.65
CA PRO A 10 11.69 -5.67 -4.76
C PRO A 10 10.66 -5.64 -3.62
N GLY A 11 10.13 -6.79 -3.21
CA GLY A 11 9.09 -6.85 -2.17
C GLY A 11 7.67 -6.46 -2.63
N TYR A 12 7.50 -6.17 -3.92
CA TYR A 12 6.19 -5.91 -4.52
C TYR A 12 5.81 -6.95 -5.57
N ILE A 13 4.51 -7.20 -5.66
CA ILE A 13 3.88 -8.03 -6.67
C ILE A 13 3.32 -7.08 -7.73
N TYR A 14 3.90 -7.13 -8.92
CA TYR A 14 3.41 -6.39 -10.07
C TYR A 14 2.20 -7.09 -10.68
N THR A 15 1.17 -6.30 -11.01
CA THR A 15 -0.01 -6.78 -11.73
C THR A 15 -0.43 -5.74 -12.77
N ARG A 16 -1.00 -6.22 -13.89
CA ARG A 16 -1.66 -5.33 -14.85
C ARG A 16 -2.95 -4.83 -14.22
N PHE A 17 -3.29 -3.59 -14.48
CA PHE A 17 -4.53 -2.98 -14.03
C PHE A 17 -5.32 -2.56 -15.26
N THR A 18 -6.59 -2.95 -15.34
CA THR A 18 -7.42 -2.68 -16.53
C THR A 18 -8.82 -2.19 -16.17
N ALA A 19 -9.06 -1.95 -14.88
CA ALA A 19 -10.33 -1.37 -14.43
C ALA A 19 -10.24 0.15 -14.51
N GLU A 20 -11.34 0.77 -14.93
CA GLU A 20 -11.48 2.23 -14.94
C GLU A 20 -11.60 2.74 -13.51
N VAL A 21 -10.81 3.76 -13.19
CA VAL A 21 -10.87 4.54 -11.96
C VAL A 21 -11.61 5.82 -12.25
N TYR A 22 -12.62 6.12 -11.42
CA TYR A 22 -13.41 7.34 -11.53
C TYR A 22 -13.02 8.34 -10.45
N SER A 23 -12.89 9.61 -10.85
CA SER A 23 -12.81 10.76 -9.94
C SER A 23 -13.83 11.81 -10.37
N ALA A 24 -14.41 12.53 -9.41
CA ALA A 24 -15.44 13.53 -9.69
C ALA A 24 -14.92 14.67 -10.58
N GLU A 25 -13.66 15.08 -10.40
CA GLU A 25 -13.08 16.24 -11.10
C GLU A 25 -12.48 15.90 -12.46
N HIS A 26 -11.95 14.68 -12.65
CA HIS A 26 -11.16 14.33 -13.83
C HIS A 26 -11.73 13.14 -14.63
N GLY A 27 -12.89 12.62 -14.22
CA GLY A 27 -13.61 11.56 -14.92
C GLY A 27 -12.96 10.19 -14.79
N TYR A 28 -13.08 9.38 -15.85
CA TYR A 28 -12.56 8.01 -15.90
C TYR A 28 -11.17 7.96 -16.53
N LYS A 29 -10.27 7.20 -15.88
CA LYS A 29 -8.92 6.86 -16.38
C LYS A 29 -8.61 5.40 -16.10
N ILE A 30 -7.77 4.78 -16.92
CA ILE A 30 -7.30 3.40 -16.72
C ILE A 30 -5.80 3.47 -16.43
N PRO A 31 -5.34 3.09 -15.24
CA PRO A 31 -3.93 3.00 -14.93
C PRO A 31 -3.26 1.81 -15.64
N ASP A 32 -1.99 1.94 -15.96
CA ASP A 32 -1.22 0.88 -16.62
C ASP A 32 -1.00 -0.36 -15.72
N PHE A 33 -0.74 -0.13 -14.42
CA PHE A 33 -0.39 -1.21 -13.50
C PHE A 33 -0.70 -0.90 -12.03
N ALA A 34 -0.61 -1.93 -11.20
CA ALA A 34 -0.53 -1.79 -9.76
C ALA A 34 0.65 -2.59 -9.18
N LEU A 35 1.16 -2.12 -8.04
CA LEU A 35 2.15 -2.82 -7.23
C LEU A 35 1.53 -3.10 -5.86
N ILE A 36 1.36 -4.37 -5.53
CA ILE A 36 0.87 -4.79 -4.21
C ILE A 36 2.08 -5.18 -3.37
N GLU A 37 2.28 -4.52 -2.24
CA GLU A 37 3.34 -4.90 -1.31
C GLU A 37 3.07 -6.32 -0.79
N GLN A 38 4.10 -7.18 -0.70
CA GLN A 38 3.91 -8.60 -0.35
C GLN A 38 3.20 -8.80 1.01
N GLY A 39 3.40 -7.86 1.94
CA GLY A 39 2.72 -7.82 3.22
C GLY A 39 1.33 -7.19 3.21
N TYR A 40 0.82 -6.70 2.07
CA TYR A 40 -0.48 -5.99 1.94
C TYR A 40 -0.59 -4.77 2.89
N ARG A 41 0.51 -4.06 3.14
CA ARG A 41 0.50 -2.83 3.96
C ARG A 41 0.19 -1.59 3.15
N ARG A 42 0.59 -1.60 1.89
CA ARG A 42 0.44 -0.50 0.96
C ARG A 42 0.37 -1.04 -0.45
N TRP A 43 -0.05 -0.18 -1.35
CA TRP A 43 -0.02 -0.49 -2.76
C TRP A 43 0.14 0.80 -3.55
N TYR A 44 0.63 0.61 -4.77
CA TYR A 44 0.81 1.68 -5.72
C TYR A 44 -0.04 1.45 -6.94
N ILE A 45 -0.48 2.54 -7.53
CA ILE A 45 -1.12 2.55 -8.82
C ILE A 45 -0.27 3.39 -9.76
N GLY A 46 -0.03 2.85 -10.95
CA GLY A 46 1.09 3.27 -11.76
C GLY A 46 0.73 3.64 -13.18
N GLU A 47 1.40 4.67 -13.69
CA GLU A 47 1.37 5.09 -15.09
C GLU A 47 2.80 5.07 -15.66
N VAL A 48 2.97 4.58 -16.88
CA VAL A 48 4.25 4.57 -17.59
C VAL A 48 4.22 5.58 -18.71
N GLU A 49 5.07 6.60 -18.60
CA GLU A 49 5.03 7.74 -19.50
C GLU A 49 6.37 8.05 -20.17
N ARG A 50 6.28 8.68 -21.35
CA ARG A 50 7.44 9.31 -21.97
C ARG A 50 7.54 10.73 -21.44
N ALA A 51 8.70 11.16 -20.95
CA ALA A 51 8.90 12.51 -20.44
C ALA A 51 8.87 13.62 -21.53
N GLN A 52 8.36 13.30 -22.73
CA GLN A 52 8.02 14.24 -23.81
C GLN A 52 6.52 14.56 -23.83
N HIS A 53 5.69 13.74 -23.17
CA HIS A 53 4.26 13.96 -23.14
C HIS A 53 3.90 15.21 -22.33
N PRO A 54 2.78 15.88 -22.61
CA PRO A 54 2.43 17.10 -21.89
C PRO A 54 1.98 16.78 -20.46
N LEU A 55 2.75 17.28 -19.48
CA LEU A 55 2.53 17.06 -18.05
C LEU A 55 1.13 17.51 -17.59
N HIS A 56 0.78 18.77 -17.88
CA HIS A 56 -0.41 19.40 -17.31
C HIS A 56 -1.73 18.96 -17.94
N SER A 57 -1.74 18.63 -19.24
CA SER A 57 -2.98 18.26 -19.94
C SER A 57 -3.22 16.76 -20.00
N HIS A 58 -2.23 15.92 -19.69
CA HIS A 58 -2.36 14.46 -19.73
C HIS A 58 -2.03 13.80 -18.38
N VAL A 59 -0.79 13.96 -17.91
CA VAL A 59 -0.27 13.16 -16.79
C VAL A 59 -0.86 13.60 -15.45
N LEU A 60 -0.89 14.91 -15.16
CA LEU A 60 -1.45 15.39 -13.89
C LEU A 60 -2.93 15.03 -13.71
N PRO A 61 -3.82 15.20 -14.71
CA PRO A 61 -5.19 14.72 -14.60
C PRO A 61 -5.29 13.23 -14.25
N GLN A 62 -4.46 12.37 -14.84
CA GLN A 62 -4.42 10.95 -14.49
C GLN A 62 -3.97 10.73 -13.05
N VAL A 63 -2.90 11.41 -12.63
CA VAL A 63 -2.38 11.32 -11.25
C VAL A 63 -3.46 11.72 -10.25
N HIS A 64 -4.19 12.81 -10.49
CA HIS A 64 -5.29 13.22 -9.65
C HIS A 64 -6.43 12.20 -9.65
N THR A 65 -6.84 11.69 -10.83
CA THR A 65 -7.85 10.63 -10.90
C THR A 65 -7.48 9.40 -10.08
N PHE A 66 -6.24 8.94 -10.16
CA PHE A 66 -5.80 7.74 -9.46
C PHE A 66 -5.59 7.97 -7.96
N ARG A 67 -5.24 9.19 -7.55
CA ARG A 67 -5.08 9.50 -6.13
C ARG A 67 -6.43 9.60 -5.42
N GLU A 68 -7.41 10.20 -6.08
CA GLU A 68 -8.72 10.54 -5.49
C GLU A 68 -9.81 9.53 -5.83
N GLY A 69 -9.51 8.60 -6.73
CA GLY A 69 -10.48 7.64 -7.22
C GLY A 69 -10.91 6.61 -6.19
N GLU A 70 -12.10 6.07 -6.39
CA GLU A 70 -12.66 5.02 -5.53
C GLU A 70 -12.29 3.63 -6.01
N TYR A 71 -11.79 2.80 -5.09
CA TYR A 71 -11.33 1.44 -5.40
C TYR A 71 -12.26 0.39 -4.79
N GLY A 72 -13.19 -0.09 -5.60
CA GLY A 72 -14.15 -1.14 -5.23
C GLY A 72 -13.87 -2.55 -5.76
N PRO A 73 -14.87 -3.47 -5.64
CA PRO A 73 -14.75 -4.87 -6.03
C PRO A 73 -14.38 -5.14 -7.50
N SER A 74 -14.73 -4.24 -8.42
CA SER A 74 -14.34 -4.36 -9.84
C SER A 74 -12.82 -4.30 -10.02
N HIS A 75 -12.14 -3.47 -9.24
CA HIS A 75 -10.68 -3.31 -9.26
C HIS A 75 -9.97 -4.54 -8.70
N VAL A 76 -10.49 -5.11 -7.59
CA VAL A 76 -10.01 -6.37 -7.02
C VAL A 76 -10.07 -7.49 -8.07
N LYS A 77 -11.21 -7.62 -8.77
CA LYS A 77 -11.38 -8.60 -9.85
C LYS A 77 -10.39 -8.37 -11.00
N SER A 78 -10.14 -7.12 -11.38
CA SER A 78 -9.16 -6.79 -12.43
C SER A 78 -7.75 -7.25 -12.04
N VAL A 79 -7.33 -7.00 -10.80
CA VAL A 79 -6.02 -7.43 -10.30
C VAL A 79 -5.90 -8.95 -10.26
N LEU A 80 -6.89 -9.66 -9.69
CA LEU A 80 -6.87 -11.12 -9.57
C LEU A 80 -6.91 -11.84 -10.91
N LYS A 81 -7.52 -11.22 -11.94
CA LYS A 81 -7.50 -11.76 -13.31
C LYS A 81 -6.07 -11.94 -13.84
N TYR A 82 -5.16 -11.02 -13.52
CA TYR A 82 -3.78 -11.05 -14.00
C TYR A 82 -2.82 -11.67 -12.99
N THR A 83 -3.17 -11.66 -11.71
CA THR A 83 -2.35 -12.24 -10.63
C THR A 83 -3.22 -13.06 -9.67
N PRO A 84 -3.64 -14.28 -10.05
CA PRO A 84 -4.53 -15.12 -9.25
C PRO A 84 -3.91 -15.65 -7.95
N SER A 85 -2.60 -15.51 -7.77
CA SER A 85 -1.88 -15.91 -6.57
C SER A 85 -2.01 -14.93 -5.40
N LEU A 86 -2.60 -13.75 -5.62
CA LEU A 86 -2.91 -12.81 -4.55
C LEU A 86 -4.11 -13.32 -3.74
N ASP A 87 -4.10 -13.02 -2.44
CA ASP A 87 -5.19 -13.30 -1.52
C ASP A 87 -6.31 -12.28 -1.74
N GLU A 88 -7.46 -12.77 -2.23
CA GLU A 88 -8.61 -11.94 -2.56
C GLU A 88 -9.14 -11.16 -1.35
N GLU A 89 -9.23 -11.79 -0.17
CA GLU A 89 -9.79 -11.16 1.02
C GLU A 89 -8.87 -10.07 1.55
N ARG A 90 -7.56 -10.34 1.57
CA ARG A 90 -6.57 -9.31 1.93
C ARG A 90 -6.54 -8.17 0.93
N LEU A 91 -6.75 -8.45 -0.37
CA LEU A 91 -6.80 -7.41 -1.40
C LEU A 91 -8.06 -6.53 -1.25
N LYS A 92 -9.23 -7.12 -0.94
CA LYS A 92 -10.45 -6.36 -0.61
C LYS A 92 -10.21 -5.42 0.58
N LEU A 93 -9.60 -5.95 1.65
CA LEU A 93 -9.26 -5.15 2.83
C LEU A 93 -8.26 -4.04 2.50
N LEU A 94 -7.26 -4.32 1.67
CA LEU A 94 -6.24 -3.36 1.29
C LEU A 94 -6.86 -2.17 0.55
N PHE A 95 -7.63 -2.44 -0.51
CA PHE A 95 -8.24 -1.38 -1.34
C PHE A 95 -9.27 -0.56 -0.56
N ALA A 96 -9.99 -1.19 0.37
CA ALA A 96 -11.00 -0.51 1.18
C ALA A 96 -10.45 0.40 2.28
N ASN A 97 -9.26 0.10 2.82
CA ASN A 97 -8.73 0.80 3.99
C ASN A 97 -7.47 1.61 3.70
N THR A 98 -6.81 1.36 2.58
CA THR A 98 -5.54 1.99 2.24
C THR A 98 -5.67 2.63 0.86
N PRO A 99 -5.65 3.97 0.74
CA PRO A 99 -5.59 4.60 -0.57
C PRO A 99 -4.27 4.25 -1.26
N PRO A 100 -4.24 4.16 -2.60
CA PRO A 100 -3.00 3.92 -3.30
C PRO A 100 -2.08 5.14 -3.23
N THR A 101 -0.77 4.90 -3.29
CA THR A 101 0.18 5.94 -3.70
C THR A 101 0.33 5.89 -5.21
N VAL A 102 0.20 7.04 -5.88
CA VAL A 102 0.40 7.12 -7.33
C VAL A 102 1.89 7.12 -7.64
N ILE A 103 2.33 6.32 -8.62
CA ILE A 103 3.70 6.30 -9.14
C ILE A 103 3.71 6.51 -10.65
N VAL A 104 4.43 7.52 -11.11
CA VAL A 104 4.65 7.76 -12.53
C VAL A 104 6.06 7.29 -12.87
N VAL A 105 6.18 6.41 -13.87
CA VAL A 105 7.46 5.88 -14.34
C VAL A 105 7.81 6.52 -15.67
N VAL A 106 8.93 7.25 -15.72
CA VAL A 106 9.36 7.97 -16.93
C VAL A 106 10.68 7.47 -17.48
N ASN A 107 10.88 7.65 -18.79
CA ASN A 107 12.06 7.17 -19.49
C ASN A 107 13.32 8.05 -19.40
N ARG A 108 13.24 9.21 -18.71
CA ARG A 108 14.37 10.15 -18.51
C ARG A 108 14.05 11.17 -17.40
N PRO A 109 15.05 11.77 -16.75
CA PRO A 109 14.83 12.81 -15.75
C PRO A 109 14.12 14.04 -16.33
N ASN A 110 13.23 14.63 -15.55
CA ASN A 110 12.60 15.92 -15.85
C ASN A 110 12.28 16.65 -14.53
N GLN A 111 12.94 17.76 -14.27
CA GLN A 111 12.80 18.48 -13.01
C GLN A 111 11.39 19.05 -12.80
N VAL A 112 10.76 19.57 -13.85
CA VAL A 112 9.39 20.11 -13.78
C VAL A 112 8.41 19.00 -13.37
N TRP A 113 8.62 17.79 -13.88
CA TRP A 113 7.81 16.64 -13.46
C TRP A 113 8.08 16.25 -12.02
N ALA A 114 9.34 16.24 -11.58
CA ALA A 114 9.69 15.89 -10.20
C ALA A 114 9.01 16.84 -9.19
N GLU A 115 9.06 18.15 -9.46
CA GLU A 115 8.41 19.18 -8.64
C GLU A 115 6.88 19.01 -8.63
N ALA A 116 6.29 18.75 -9.80
CA ALA A 116 4.84 18.55 -9.92
C ALA A 116 4.35 17.26 -9.24
N MET A 117 5.07 16.14 -9.38
CA MET A 117 4.73 14.88 -8.72
C MET A 117 4.83 15.01 -7.20
N HIS A 118 5.90 15.64 -6.70
CA HIS A 118 6.05 15.90 -5.27
C HIS A 118 4.91 16.77 -4.73
N SER A 119 4.56 17.84 -5.44
CA SER A 119 3.43 18.72 -5.08
C SER A 119 2.09 18.00 -5.09
N SER A 120 1.96 16.94 -5.90
CA SER A 120 0.77 16.09 -5.99
C SER A 120 0.83 14.85 -5.09
N ASN A 121 1.79 14.74 -4.17
CA ASN A 121 1.97 13.55 -3.32
C ASN A 121 2.03 12.24 -4.13
N ALA A 122 2.67 12.30 -5.30
CA ALA A 122 2.91 11.17 -6.19
C ALA A 122 4.42 10.93 -6.31
N LEU A 123 4.79 9.69 -6.63
CA LEU A 123 6.18 9.32 -6.85
C LEU A 123 6.55 9.47 -8.33
N LEU A 124 7.76 9.95 -8.60
CA LEU A 124 8.36 9.93 -9.94
C LEU A 124 9.55 8.97 -9.97
N SER A 125 9.37 7.80 -10.57
CA SER A 125 10.46 6.86 -10.82
C SER A 125 10.99 7.02 -12.23
N ILE A 126 12.31 7.00 -12.40
CA ILE A 126 12.97 7.16 -13.70
C ILE A 126 13.57 5.82 -14.07
N PHE A 127 13.09 5.24 -15.17
CA PHE A 127 13.58 3.99 -15.72
C PHE A 127 14.20 4.21 -17.10
N GLU A 128 15.53 4.21 -17.15
CA GLU A 128 16.29 4.43 -18.37
C GLU A 128 16.85 3.11 -18.90
N ILE A 129 16.69 2.90 -20.21
CA ILE A 129 17.18 1.73 -20.92
C ILE A 129 18.33 2.18 -21.83
N PHE A 130 19.51 1.63 -21.61
CA PHE A 130 20.70 1.84 -22.44
C PHE A 130 20.99 0.55 -23.21
N ARG A 131 21.27 0.68 -24.51
CA ARG A 131 21.71 -0.44 -25.34
C ARG A 131 23.22 -0.44 -25.42
N LEU A 132 23.85 -1.59 -25.21
CA LEU A 132 25.32 -1.71 -25.29
C LEU A 132 25.75 -1.88 -26.75
N GLY A 133 26.05 -0.77 -27.43
CA GLY A 133 26.44 -0.77 -28.85
C GLY A 133 25.38 -1.45 -29.73
N ASP A 134 25.82 -2.34 -30.63
CA ASP A 134 24.93 -3.12 -31.51
C ASP A 134 24.39 -4.42 -30.87
N SER A 135 24.80 -4.75 -29.65
CA SER A 135 24.36 -5.98 -28.99
C SER A 135 22.86 -5.99 -28.69
N ALA A 136 22.32 -7.19 -28.40
CA ALA A 136 20.97 -7.35 -27.86
C ALA A 136 20.91 -7.11 -26.33
N GLU A 137 22.03 -6.70 -25.72
CA GLU A 137 22.11 -6.48 -24.28
C GLU A 137 21.64 -5.08 -23.90
N PHE A 138 20.92 -5.02 -22.79
CA PHE A 138 20.39 -3.79 -22.22
C PHE A 138 20.95 -3.59 -20.81
N VAL A 139 21.45 -2.39 -20.54
CA VAL A 139 21.78 -1.91 -19.21
C VAL A 139 20.68 -0.97 -18.78
N PHE A 140 20.23 -1.10 -17.54
CA PHE A 140 19.15 -0.29 -17.00
C PHE A 140 19.66 0.59 -15.87
N ARG A 141 19.15 1.82 -15.79
CA ARG A 141 19.35 2.72 -14.66
C ARG A 141 18.00 3.04 -14.05
N ILE A 142 17.94 2.97 -12.72
CA ILE A 142 16.78 3.37 -11.93
C ILE A 142 17.19 4.59 -11.13
N ASN A 143 16.47 5.69 -11.28
CA ASN A 143 16.65 6.92 -10.49
C ASN A 143 15.28 7.43 -10.00
N GLY A 144 15.29 8.55 -9.28
CA GLY A 144 14.08 9.18 -8.76
C GLY A 144 13.58 8.49 -7.51
N ASP A 145 12.27 8.56 -7.30
CA ASP A 145 11.62 7.95 -6.15
C ASP A 145 11.59 6.43 -6.27
N ASN A 146 11.73 5.77 -5.12
CA ASN A 146 11.60 4.33 -4.99
C ASN A 146 10.39 3.97 -4.14
N VAL A 147 9.80 2.81 -4.41
CA VAL A 147 8.78 2.26 -3.52
C VAL A 147 9.42 1.86 -2.20
N ASN A 148 8.79 2.22 -1.09
CA ASN A 148 9.32 1.93 0.23
C ASN A 148 9.24 0.43 0.50
N THR A 149 10.37 -0.16 0.83
CA THR A 149 10.50 -1.58 1.16
C THR A 149 11.05 -1.66 2.58
N PHE A 150 10.56 -2.61 3.37
CA PHE A 150 11.11 -2.90 4.71
C PHE A 150 10.72 -1.94 5.84
N ASP A 151 9.44 -1.93 6.18
CA ASP A 151 9.03 -1.58 7.54
C ASP A 151 8.83 -2.88 8.35
N THR A 152 9.01 -2.86 9.67
CA THR A 152 8.47 -3.92 10.55
C THR A 152 7.06 -3.58 11.02
N GLN A 153 6.67 -2.32 10.87
CA GLN A 153 5.33 -1.85 11.13
C GLN A 153 4.35 -2.44 10.12
N LEU A 154 3.31 -3.06 10.66
CA LEU A 154 2.17 -3.58 9.91
C LEU A 154 1.08 -2.52 9.77
N SER A 155 0.76 -1.84 10.88
CA SER A 155 -0.35 -0.90 10.93
C SER A 155 -0.18 0.08 12.08
N TYR A 156 -0.88 1.22 11.98
CA TYR A 156 -1.26 1.96 13.18
C TYR A 156 -2.56 1.39 13.74
N CYS A 157 -2.77 1.61 15.02
CA CYS A 157 -3.88 1.06 15.77
C CYS A 157 -4.46 2.12 16.71
N VAL A 158 -5.78 2.11 16.87
CA VAL A 158 -6.50 3.05 17.74
C VAL A 158 -7.53 2.30 18.57
N VAL A 159 -7.71 2.68 19.82
CA VAL A 159 -8.81 2.16 20.64
C VAL A 159 -10.14 2.58 20.01
N ASP A 160 -11.02 1.61 19.79
CA ASP A 160 -12.34 1.88 19.23
C ASP A 160 -13.30 2.29 20.35
N GLU A 161 -13.77 3.54 20.33
CA GLU A 161 -14.68 4.05 21.37
C GLU A 161 -16.06 3.39 21.32
N SER A 162 -16.46 2.84 20.16
CA SER A 162 -17.74 2.14 20.01
C SER A 162 -17.67 0.67 20.44
N PHE A 163 -16.46 0.09 20.49
CA PHE A 163 -16.27 -1.30 20.88
C PHE A 163 -15.30 -1.40 22.05
N LYS A 164 -15.88 -1.40 23.27
CA LYS A 164 -15.12 -1.46 24.53
C LYS A 164 -14.14 -2.64 24.48
N GLN A 165 -12.89 -2.37 24.85
CA GLN A 165 -11.82 -3.37 24.91
C GLN A 165 -11.42 -3.95 23.54
N ALA A 166 -11.53 -3.15 22.48
CA ALA A 166 -10.97 -3.50 21.19
C ALA A 166 -10.07 -2.40 20.64
N ILE A 167 -9.02 -2.83 19.96
CA ILE A 167 -8.09 -1.97 19.27
C ILE A 167 -8.32 -2.16 17.77
N ARG A 168 -8.77 -1.11 17.10
CA ARG A 168 -8.95 -1.10 15.66
C ARG A 168 -7.59 -1.06 14.96
N VAL A 169 -7.40 -1.98 14.03
CA VAL A 169 -6.24 -2.02 13.11
C VAL A 169 -6.59 -1.22 11.87
N LEU A 170 -5.80 -0.18 11.55
CA LEU A 170 -6.12 0.70 10.42
C LEU A 170 -5.85 0.05 9.06
N THR A 171 -4.83 -0.83 8.97
CA THR A 171 -4.50 -1.60 7.77
C THR A 171 -4.66 -3.09 8.07
N PRO A 172 -5.91 -3.61 8.17
CA PRO A 172 -6.15 -5.00 8.55
C PRO A 172 -5.57 -6.01 7.56
N ALA A 173 -5.45 -5.63 6.28
CA ALA A 173 -4.83 -6.46 5.25
C ALA A 173 -3.37 -6.81 5.55
N ALA A 174 -2.67 -5.96 6.32
CA ALA A 174 -1.28 -6.16 6.71
C ALA A 174 -1.07 -7.27 7.73
N VAL A 175 -2.12 -7.61 8.47
CA VAL A 175 -2.04 -8.59 9.56
C VAL A 175 -2.00 -9.99 8.93
N PRO A 176 -0.92 -10.77 9.14
CA PRO A 176 -0.73 -12.05 8.46
C PRO A 176 -1.53 -13.20 9.12
N PHE A 177 -2.61 -12.88 9.81
CA PHE A 177 -3.43 -13.83 10.55
C PHE A 177 -4.87 -13.80 10.06
N SER A 178 -5.50 -14.96 10.00
CA SER A 178 -6.90 -15.09 9.59
C SER A 178 -7.85 -14.50 10.63
N ASP A 179 -9.03 -14.05 10.17
CA ASP A 179 -10.15 -13.80 11.07
C ASP A 179 -10.43 -15.05 11.91
N GLY A 180 -10.69 -14.89 13.20
CA GLY A 180 -10.85 -16.04 14.10
C GLY A 180 -9.63 -16.25 15.00
N SER A 181 -8.44 -16.01 14.48
CA SER A 181 -7.19 -16.50 15.06
C SER A 181 -6.88 -15.92 16.44
N LYS A 182 -6.33 -16.79 17.29
CA LYS A 182 -5.67 -16.42 18.54
C LYS A 182 -4.20 -16.14 18.25
N ILE A 183 -3.69 -15.04 18.78
CA ILE A 183 -2.38 -14.49 18.45
C ILE A 183 -1.68 -13.98 19.72
N PRO A 184 -0.39 -14.28 19.91
CA PRO A 184 0.39 -13.70 20.98
C PRO A 184 0.68 -12.22 20.67
N VAL A 185 0.34 -11.34 21.60
CA VAL A 185 0.64 -9.91 21.55
C VAL A 185 1.51 -9.54 22.73
N VAL A 186 2.65 -8.92 22.43
CA VAL A 186 3.59 -8.37 23.42
C VAL A 186 3.33 -6.88 23.57
N TYR A 187 3.00 -6.44 24.78
CA TYR A 187 2.83 -5.04 25.15
C TYR A 187 3.55 -4.76 26.47
N ASN A 188 4.42 -3.73 26.48
CA ASN A 188 5.30 -3.40 27.62
C ASN A 188 6.10 -4.61 28.17
N GLY A 189 6.53 -5.51 27.27
CA GLY A 189 7.28 -6.72 27.63
C GLY A 189 6.43 -7.86 28.19
N ILE A 190 5.12 -7.66 28.36
CA ILE A 190 4.18 -8.70 28.80
C ILE A 190 3.51 -9.30 27.57
N GLU A 191 3.59 -10.62 27.44
CA GLU A 191 2.90 -11.38 26.41
C GLU A 191 1.50 -11.78 26.89
N SER A 192 0.50 -11.56 26.05
CA SER A 192 -0.90 -11.91 26.31
C SER A 192 -1.54 -12.50 25.05
N GLU A 193 -2.61 -13.27 25.22
CA GLU A 193 -3.35 -13.87 24.10
C GLU A 193 -4.45 -12.91 23.63
N TRP A 194 -4.45 -12.64 22.33
CA TRP A 194 -5.43 -11.78 21.68
C TRP A 194 -6.08 -12.51 20.53
N VAL A 195 -7.16 -11.93 20.04
CA VAL A 195 -7.95 -12.47 18.96
C VAL A 195 -8.07 -11.42 17.88
N PHE A 196 -7.68 -11.77 16.65
CA PHE A 196 -7.93 -10.92 15.49
C PHE A 196 -9.33 -11.20 14.95
N ARG A 197 -10.11 -10.13 14.78
CA ARG A 197 -11.46 -10.18 14.22
C ARG A 197 -11.60 -9.24 13.04
N ILE A 198 -12.22 -9.73 11.97
CA ILE A 198 -12.63 -8.90 10.82
C ILE A 198 -14.16 -8.82 10.82
N PHE A 199 -14.70 -7.61 10.83
CA PHE A 199 -16.13 -7.36 10.61
C PHE A 199 -16.30 -6.42 9.41
N GLY A 200 -16.87 -6.96 8.33
CA GLY A 200 -16.92 -6.28 7.05
C GLY A 200 -15.52 -6.00 6.52
N LEU A 201 -15.19 -4.72 6.29
CA LEU A 201 -13.89 -4.29 5.79
C LEU A 201 -12.97 -3.75 6.90
N LYS A 202 -13.28 -3.98 8.17
CA LYS A 202 -12.50 -3.45 9.30
C LYS A 202 -11.94 -4.60 10.14
N GLY A 203 -10.79 -4.38 10.77
CA GLY A 203 -10.16 -5.36 11.66
C GLY A 203 -9.91 -4.81 13.06
N TRP A 204 -10.00 -5.70 14.05
CA TRP A 204 -9.77 -5.40 15.46
C TRP A 204 -8.92 -6.47 16.14
N LEU A 205 -8.11 -6.04 17.09
CA LEU A 205 -7.44 -6.87 18.08
C LEU A 205 -8.23 -6.78 19.39
N ILE A 206 -8.60 -7.94 19.94
CA ILE A 206 -9.39 -8.05 21.17
C ILE A 206 -8.63 -8.98 22.12
N PRO A 207 -8.26 -8.55 23.34
CA PRO A 207 -7.58 -9.43 24.28
C PRO A 207 -8.53 -10.52 24.76
N VAL A 208 -8.01 -11.74 24.95
CA VAL A 208 -8.80 -12.84 25.53
C VAL A 208 -9.12 -12.55 26.99
N ASN A 209 -8.17 -11.98 27.73
CA ASN A 209 -8.37 -11.53 29.10
C ASN A 209 -8.43 -10.00 29.15
N LYS A 210 -9.53 -9.48 29.71
CA LYS A 210 -9.82 -8.04 29.80
C LYS A 210 -8.76 -7.23 30.53
N SER A 211 -8.05 -7.86 31.47
CA SER A 211 -6.98 -7.20 32.23
C SER A 211 -5.73 -6.89 31.39
N ASP A 212 -5.59 -7.50 30.21
CA ASP A 212 -4.48 -7.26 29.28
C ASP A 212 -4.72 -6.04 28.37
N PHE A 213 -5.88 -5.38 28.48
CA PHE A 213 -6.21 -4.23 27.64
C PHE A 213 -5.38 -2.99 28.04
N PRO A 214 -4.63 -2.37 27.11
CA PRO A 214 -3.76 -1.26 27.42
C PRO A 214 -4.54 0.03 27.71
N PRO A 215 -4.02 0.92 28.58
CA PRO A 215 -4.68 2.18 28.93
C PRO A 215 -4.57 3.26 27.86
N GLU A 216 -3.58 3.19 26.95
CA GLU A 216 -3.39 4.20 25.91
C GLU A 216 -4.39 4.07 24.76
N LYS A 217 -4.51 5.14 23.97
CA LYS A 217 -5.47 5.21 22.86
C LYS A 217 -4.88 4.84 21.50
N ASN A 218 -3.57 4.94 21.35
CA ASN A 218 -2.90 4.96 20.06
C ASN A 218 -1.67 4.06 20.08
N PHE A 219 -1.55 3.19 19.08
CA PHE A 219 -0.47 2.21 19.02
C PHE A 219 0.09 2.06 17.60
N SER A 220 1.33 1.63 17.54
CA SER A 220 1.94 1.02 16.36
C SER A 220 1.93 -0.50 16.55
N LEU A 221 1.54 -1.23 15.50
CA LEU A 221 1.53 -2.68 15.47
C LEU A 221 2.65 -3.18 14.58
N ASN A 222 3.58 -3.92 15.15
CA ASN A 222 4.76 -4.45 14.46
C ASN A 222 4.74 -5.98 14.47
N LEU A 223 5.27 -6.59 13.41
CA LEU A 223 5.54 -8.03 13.37
C LEU A 223 6.93 -8.28 13.95
N GLY A 224 6.98 -9.01 15.06
CA GLY A 224 8.22 -9.47 15.69
C GLY A 224 8.67 -10.83 15.17
N GLN A 225 9.63 -11.42 15.87
CA GLN A 225 10.06 -12.79 15.62
C GLN A 225 8.96 -13.80 16.00
N GLU A 226 9.03 -15.00 15.43
CA GLU A 226 8.12 -16.12 15.74
C GLU A 226 6.63 -15.78 15.58
N GLN A 227 6.29 -14.87 14.66
CA GLN A 227 4.93 -14.39 14.44
C GLN A 227 4.26 -13.76 15.68
N ARG A 228 5.06 -13.13 16.56
CA ARG A 228 4.50 -12.34 17.66
C ARG A 228 4.18 -10.94 17.19
N LEU A 229 3.03 -10.41 17.61
CA LEU A 229 2.70 -9.01 17.38
C LEU A 229 3.21 -8.17 18.54
N HIS A 230 3.87 -7.06 18.22
CA HIS A 230 4.29 -6.07 19.22
C HIS A 230 3.38 -4.86 19.13
N LEU A 231 2.73 -4.54 20.23
CA LEU A 231 1.91 -3.34 20.37
C LEU A 231 2.75 -2.28 21.11
N ILE A 232 3.06 -1.18 20.41
CA ILE A 232 3.89 -0.10 20.95
C ILE A 232 3.04 1.16 21.08
N SER A 233 2.94 1.71 22.29
CA SER A 233 2.22 2.96 22.52
C SER A 233 2.85 4.11 21.72
N THR A 234 2.02 4.92 21.07
CA THR A 234 2.48 6.06 20.27
C THR A 234 1.72 7.31 20.70
N PRO A 235 2.41 8.42 21.05
CA PRO A 235 1.74 9.64 21.49
C PRO A 235 0.85 10.28 20.41
N ASN A 236 1.15 10.07 19.12
CA ASN A 236 0.65 10.91 18.02
C ASN A 236 -0.02 10.16 16.84
N ALA A 237 -0.51 8.92 16.99
CA ALA A 237 -1.07 8.18 15.84
C ALA A 237 -2.28 8.86 15.18
N ALA A 238 -3.03 9.68 15.91
CA ALA A 238 -4.21 10.37 15.38
C ALA A 238 -3.90 11.49 14.35
N GLN A 239 -2.64 11.96 14.26
CA GLN A 239 -2.27 13.12 13.41
C GLN A 239 -1.68 12.77 12.03
N ARG A 240 -1.50 11.49 11.68
CA ARG A 240 -0.90 11.10 10.38
C ARG A 240 -1.92 10.56 9.38
N ARG A 241 -3.16 11.08 9.41
CA ARG A 241 -4.06 11.04 8.27
C ARG A 241 -3.84 12.30 7.44
N ASN A 242 -2.84 12.27 6.57
CA ASN A 242 -2.73 13.17 5.42
C ASN A 242 -2.27 12.33 4.23
#